data_AF-A0AB94IU62-F1
#
_entry.id   AF-A0AB94IU62-F1
#
_cell.length_a   1.000
_cell.length_b   1.000
_cell.length_c   1.000
_cell.angle_alpha   90.00
_cell.angle_beta   90.00
_cell.angle_gamma   90.00
#
_symmetry.space_group_name_H-M   'P 1'
#
loop_
_entity.id
_entity.type
_entity.pdbx_description
1 polymer ?
#
loop_
_entity_poly.entity_id
_entity_poly.type
_entity_poly.pdbx_seq_one_letter_code
_entity_poly.pdbx_strand_id
1 'polypeptide(L)'
;MKNWNQLFVRHGFLAEEVRPNVFDCKCETEENLAFLLENLEQLTVSFQYDGAFLTISSPVVEEEEWIVAVDFEYRGRGGDLWFRPILDQPKVKELDTYIAGIVRQLNRLGFYTESCCDGHDRRNPFIGFIKEVNVENVIEVLTAAGISQIYRRNRHLKLRIQRECLLDITEKLSCMQKDCLDKGIEYFRKQQFFNRLEELLSIEGESGNEAKIRQFVLDQLRHHIDYITVDQTGNILAQKTVGTGHGPTLLLNAHLDTVERIEPGRTIVKNGSIWSSDKGILGADDRAGVAVILAAASRLPSLGFNGKVKFIFTVEEEVGLIGARSVDETFLWDVDAAIVVDRRGTGDIVTSCGGYYPFCHERYGHFFEETAQQMGLIGWKTTPGGSSDTRIWASHRIQSVNLSAGYMNEHTSSETLNVEACYNTVELLTAVLNDYRNLQRTLRQINSEINVRSEVY
;
A
#
# COMPACT_ATOMS: atom_id res chain seq x y z
N MET A 1 -15.08 -2.88 -3.96
CA MET A 1 -16.03 -3.80 -3.29
C MET A 1 -15.21 -4.78 -2.47
N LYS A 2 -15.50 -4.93 -1.18
CA LYS A 2 -14.77 -5.85 -0.30
C LYS A 2 -15.25 -7.28 -0.53
N ASN A 3 -14.40 -8.28 -0.29
CA ASN A 3 -14.84 -9.67 -0.23
C ASN A 3 -15.36 -10.03 1.19
N TRP A 4 -15.96 -11.21 1.34
CA TRP A 4 -16.52 -11.66 2.62
C TRP A 4 -15.48 -11.71 3.74
N ASN A 5 -14.27 -12.18 3.45
CA ASN A 5 -13.17 -12.24 4.42
C ASN A 5 -12.78 -10.84 4.92
N GLN A 6 -12.68 -9.87 4.01
CA GLN A 6 -12.40 -8.48 4.37
C GLN A 6 -13.51 -7.90 5.25
N LEU A 7 -14.79 -8.09 4.91
CA LEU A 7 -15.90 -7.63 5.76
C LEU A 7 -15.82 -8.25 7.16
N PHE A 8 -15.62 -9.56 7.26
CA PHE A 8 -15.55 -10.25 8.55
C PHE A 8 -14.39 -9.73 9.41
N VAL A 9 -13.19 -9.64 8.82
CA VAL A 9 -12.00 -9.12 9.48
C VAL A 9 -12.22 -7.69 9.97
N ARG A 10 -12.69 -6.80 9.08
CA ARG A 10 -12.88 -5.36 9.36
C ARG A 10 -13.83 -5.11 10.53
N HIS A 11 -14.83 -5.96 10.69
CA HIS A 11 -15.84 -5.86 11.75
C HIS A 11 -15.57 -6.75 12.97
N GLY A 12 -14.38 -7.37 13.05
CA GLY A 12 -13.87 -8.00 14.27
C GLY A 12 -14.10 -9.50 14.40
N PHE A 13 -14.59 -10.17 13.36
CA PHE A 13 -14.72 -11.63 13.35
C PHE A 13 -13.38 -12.27 13.00
N LEU A 14 -13.01 -13.33 13.74
CA LEU A 14 -11.77 -14.10 13.54
C LEU A 14 -12.01 -15.40 12.78
N ALA A 15 -12.87 -15.36 11.76
CA ALA A 15 -13.13 -16.48 10.86
C ALA A 15 -12.09 -16.49 9.73
N GLU A 16 -11.39 -17.60 9.54
CA GLU A 16 -10.29 -17.70 8.56
C GLU A 16 -10.79 -18.28 7.24
N GLU A 17 -10.66 -17.54 6.13
CA GLU A 17 -11.03 -18.06 4.81
C GLU A 17 -10.04 -19.13 4.33
N VAL A 18 -10.49 -20.39 4.29
CA VAL A 18 -9.66 -21.54 3.87
C VAL A 18 -9.77 -21.86 2.37
N ARG A 19 -10.86 -21.40 1.74
CA ARG A 19 -11.10 -21.40 0.30
C ARG A 19 -12.18 -20.35 0.01
N PRO A 20 -12.35 -19.90 -1.26
CA PRO A 20 -13.29 -18.83 -1.57
C PRO A 20 -14.67 -19.04 -0.96
N ASN A 21 -15.10 -18.08 -0.14
CA ASN A 21 -16.37 -18.06 0.61
C ASN A 21 -16.57 -19.20 1.63
N VAL A 22 -15.50 -19.83 2.11
CA VAL A 22 -15.56 -20.85 3.15
C VAL A 22 -14.57 -20.54 4.27
N PHE A 23 -15.11 -20.45 5.48
CA PHE A 23 -14.41 -19.92 6.64
C PHE A 23 -14.31 -20.96 7.75
N ASP A 24 -13.09 -21.22 8.24
CA ASP A 24 -12.87 -21.95 9.49
C ASP A 24 -13.17 -21.02 10.67
N CYS A 25 -14.18 -21.38 11.46
CA CYS A 25 -14.68 -20.57 12.57
C CYS A 25 -14.16 -21.04 13.94
N LYS A 26 -13.23 -22.00 14.00
CA LYS A 26 -12.76 -22.59 15.27
C LYS A 26 -12.06 -21.59 16.20
N CYS A 27 -11.49 -20.53 15.65
CA CYS A 27 -10.83 -19.48 16.43
C CYS A 27 -11.83 -18.45 17.01
N GLU A 28 -13.11 -18.53 16.64
CA GLU A 28 -14.15 -17.62 17.09
C GLU A 28 -14.93 -18.20 18.29
N THR A 29 -15.45 -17.31 19.13
CA THR A 29 -16.29 -17.69 20.27
C THR A 29 -17.73 -17.98 19.84
N GLU A 30 -18.43 -18.84 20.57
CA GLU A 30 -19.84 -19.16 20.28
C GLU A 30 -20.73 -17.91 20.23
N GLU A 31 -20.51 -16.94 21.12
CA GLU A 31 -21.30 -15.71 21.15
C GLU A 31 -21.05 -14.80 19.94
N ASN A 32 -19.79 -14.65 19.52
CA ASN A 32 -19.46 -13.85 18.35
C ASN A 32 -19.94 -14.54 17.08
N LEU A 33 -19.84 -15.86 17.01
CA LEU A 33 -20.34 -16.62 15.88
C LEU A 33 -21.87 -16.55 15.78
N ALA A 34 -22.59 -16.68 16.90
CA ALA A 34 -24.04 -16.48 16.91
C ALA A 34 -24.42 -15.08 16.38
N PHE A 35 -23.70 -14.04 16.80
CA PHE A 35 -23.89 -12.69 16.28
C PHE A 35 -23.57 -12.59 14.78
N LEU A 36 -22.50 -13.24 14.29
CA LEU A 36 -22.18 -13.27 12.86
C LEU A 36 -23.33 -13.88 12.03
N LEU A 37 -23.83 -15.04 12.47
CA LEU A 37 -24.88 -15.77 11.76
C LEU A 37 -26.21 -15.00 11.77
N GLU A 38 -26.57 -14.36 12.89
CA GLU A 38 -27.76 -13.49 12.99
C GLU A 38 -27.72 -12.35 11.96
N ASN A 39 -26.56 -11.71 11.77
CA ASN A 39 -26.40 -10.64 10.79
C ASN A 39 -26.47 -11.14 9.34
N LEU A 40 -25.92 -12.32 9.06
CA LEU A 40 -26.06 -12.95 7.74
C LEU A 40 -27.53 -13.29 7.44
N GLU A 41 -28.28 -13.80 8.42
CA GLU A 41 -29.72 -14.04 8.31
C GLU A 41 -30.51 -12.76 8.05
N GLN A 42 -30.21 -11.68 8.80
CA GLN A 42 -30.84 -10.37 8.63
C GLN A 42 -30.64 -9.80 7.22
N LEU A 43 -29.46 -10.00 6.63
CA LEU A 43 -29.14 -9.60 5.26
C LEU A 43 -29.65 -10.60 4.20
N THR A 44 -30.37 -11.65 4.60
CA THR A 44 -30.87 -12.70 3.70
C THR A 44 -29.74 -13.36 2.91
N VAL A 45 -28.55 -13.47 3.51
CA VAL A 45 -27.39 -14.14 2.92
C VAL A 45 -27.60 -15.64 3.02
N SER A 46 -27.44 -16.36 1.91
CA SER A 46 -27.50 -17.81 1.88
C SER A 46 -26.19 -18.40 2.37
N PHE A 47 -26.19 -19.07 3.52
CA PHE A 47 -25.03 -19.74 4.08
C PHE A 47 -25.36 -21.11 4.67
N GLN A 48 -24.32 -21.91 4.92
CA GLN A 48 -24.38 -23.17 5.68
C GLN A 48 -23.30 -23.16 6.75
N TYR A 49 -23.65 -23.56 7.97
CA TYR A 49 -22.71 -23.72 9.08
C TYR A 49 -22.83 -25.14 9.65
N ASP A 50 -21.71 -25.87 9.73
CA ASP A 50 -21.67 -27.28 10.15
C ASP A 50 -21.11 -27.49 11.57
N GLY A 51 -20.88 -26.41 12.32
CA GLY A 51 -20.25 -26.45 13.64
C GLY A 51 -18.75 -26.17 13.62
N ALA A 52 -18.12 -26.09 12.45
CA ALA A 52 -16.72 -25.70 12.31
C ALA A 52 -16.49 -24.76 11.13
N PHE A 53 -17.15 -25.01 10.00
CA PHE A 53 -17.00 -24.26 8.77
C PHE A 53 -18.28 -23.52 8.40
N LEU A 54 -18.13 -22.24 8.04
CA LEU A 54 -19.17 -21.41 7.47
C LEU A 54 -18.94 -21.30 5.96
N THR A 55 -19.92 -21.72 5.16
CA THR A 55 -19.89 -21.60 3.69
C THR A 55 -20.94 -20.59 3.24
N ILE A 56 -20.53 -19.56 2.50
CA ILE A 56 -21.42 -18.51 1.98
C ILE A 56 -21.62 -18.71 0.49
N SER A 57 -22.89 -18.78 0.06
CA SER A 57 -23.25 -18.98 -1.34
C SER A 57 -23.68 -17.68 -2.03
N SER A 58 -24.04 -16.65 -1.26
CA SER A 58 -24.42 -15.34 -1.81
C SER A 58 -23.20 -14.54 -2.27
N PRO A 59 -23.38 -13.65 -3.27
CA PRO A 59 -22.40 -12.60 -3.53
C PRO A 59 -22.20 -11.73 -2.28
N VAL A 60 -21.04 -11.10 -2.20
CA VAL A 60 -20.72 -10.18 -1.11
C VAL A 60 -21.65 -8.96 -1.15
N VAL A 61 -22.07 -8.52 0.04
CA VAL A 61 -22.86 -7.29 0.22
C VAL A 61 -21.95 -6.06 0.23
N GLU A 62 -22.51 -4.88 0.00
CA GLU A 62 -21.76 -3.64 0.18
C GLU A 62 -21.42 -3.41 1.67
N GLU A 63 -20.29 -2.74 1.94
CA GLU A 63 -19.83 -2.51 3.31
C GLU A 63 -20.80 -1.64 4.12
N GLU A 64 -21.47 -0.70 3.46
CA GLU A 64 -22.50 0.13 4.08
C GLU A 64 -23.71 -0.69 4.52
N GLU A 65 -24.13 -1.67 3.70
CA GLU A 65 -25.23 -2.59 4.06
C GLU A 65 -24.83 -3.49 5.23
N TRP A 66 -23.59 -3.97 5.23
CA TRP A 66 -23.04 -4.75 6.32
C TRP A 66 -22.98 -3.96 7.63
N ILE A 67 -22.48 -2.71 7.59
CA ILE A 67 -22.42 -1.80 8.74
C ILE A 67 -23.81 -1.60 9.33
N VAL A 68 -24.83 -1.39 8.48
CA VAL A 68 -26.23 -1.22 8.93
C VAL A 68 -26.76 -2.49 9.60
N ALA A 69 -26.36 -3.68 9.17
CA ALA A 69 -26.77 -4.92 9.83
C ALA A 69 -26.13 -5.05 11.22
N VAL A 70 -24.80 -4.87 11.31
CA VAL A 70 -24.06 -5.10 12.56
C VAL A 70 -24.22 -3.99 13.60
N ASP A 71 -24.59 -2.78 13.20
CA ASP A 71 -24.74 -1.62 14.08
C ASP A 71 -26.17 -1.51 14.63
N PHE A 72 -26.31 -1.09 15.89
CA PHE A 72 -27.61 -0.90 16.53
C PHE A 72 -27.53 0.14 17.65
N GLU A 73 -28.69 0.66 18.06
CA GLU A 73 -28.75 1.70 19.09
C GLU A 73 -28.08 1.21 20.38
N TYR A 74 -27.17 2.03 20.93
CA TYR A 74 -26.37 1.73 22.13
C TYR A 74 -25.27 0.66 21.99
N ARG A 75 -24.99 0.15 20.79
CA ARG A 75 -23.79 -0.67 20.56
C ARG A 75 -22.53 0.05 21.09
N GLY A 76 -21.70 -0.67 21.83
CA GLY A 76 -20.46 -0.15 22.42
C GLY A 76 -20.61 0.86 23.59
N ARG A 77 -21.84 1.20 24.01
CA ARG A 77 -22.07 2.08 25.17
C ARG A 77 -21.89 1.34 26.49
N GLY A 78 -20.63 1.19 26.92
CA GLY A 78 -20.26 0.58 28.21
C GLY A 78 -19.14 1.30 28.97
N GLY A 79 -18.34 2.13 28.31
CA GLY A 79 -17.16 2.79 28.89
C GLY A 79 -15.99 1.82 29.12
N ASP A 80 -16.29 0.66 29.71
CA ASP A 80 -15.40 -0.47 29.94
C ASP A 80 -15.83 -1.67 29.08
N LEU A 81 -14.89 -2.55 28.78
CA LEU A 81 -15.17 -3.81 28.10
C LEU A 81 -15.70 -4.85 29.09
N TRP A 82 -16.83 -5.49 28.78
CA TRP A 82 -17.49 -6.48 29.65
C TRP A 82 -16.94 -7.90 29.46
N PHE A 83 -15.63 -8.08 29.59
CA PHE A 83 -14.98 -9.40 29.59
C PHE A 83 -13.79 -9.43 30.54
N ARG A 84 -13.26 -10.62 30.85
CA ARG A 84 -12.01 -10.76 31.62
C ARG A 84 -10.84 -10.84 30.64
N PRO A 85 -10.00 -9.79 30.52
CA PRO A 85 -8.84 -9.84 29.66
C PRO A 85 -7.97 -11.06 29.96
N ILE A 86 -7.28 -11.60 28.94
CA ILE A 86 -6.50 -12.85 28.99
C ILE A 86 -7.36 -14.14 29.01
N LEU A 87 -8.46 -14.15 29.77
CA LEU A 87 -9.30 -15.35 29.93
C LEU A 87 -10.38 -15.48 28.87
N ASP A 88 -11.03 -14.36 28.56
CA ASP A 88 -12.14 -14.28 27.62
C ASP A 88 -11.72 -13.42 26.42
N GLN A 89 -12.39 -13.61 25.27
CA GLN A 89 -12.18 -12.73 24.12
C GLN A 89 -13.22 -11.58 24.11
N PRO A 90 -12.88 -10.40 23.57
CA PRO A 90 -13.85 -9.32 23.40
C PRO A 90 -15.03 -9.75 22.52
N LYS A 91 -16.25 -9.42 22.96
CA LYS A 91 -17.49 -9.72 22.23
C LYS A 91 -17.74 -8.66 21.16
N VAL A 92 -17.83 -9.05 19.90
CA VAL A 92 -17.96 -8.14 18.76
C VAL A 92 -19.19 -7.23 18.88
N LYS A 93 -20.31 -7.77 19.38
CA LYS A 93 -21.56 -7.03 19.61
C LYS A 93 -21.48 -5.96 20.71
N GLU A 94 -20.46 -6.02 21.56
CA GLU A 94 -20.26 -5.07 22.67
C GLU A 94 -19.23 -3.99 22.36
N LEU A 95 -18.59 -4.05 21.18
CA LEU A 95 -17.60 -3.09 20.71
C LEU A 95 -18.25 -2.07 19.77
N ASP A 96 -17.76 -0.83 19.78
CA ASP A 96 -18.12 0.17 18.77
C ASP A 96 -17.77 -0.35 17.36
N THR A 97 -18.68 -0.12 16.41
CA THR A 97 -18.67 -0.73 15.07
C THR A 97 -17.34 -0.58 14.32
N TYR A 98 -16.74 0.61 14.35
CA TYR A 98 -15.52 0.90 13.59
C TYR A 98 -14.23 0.49 14.31
N ILE A 99 -14.25 0.30 15.64
CA ILE A 99 -13.05 -0.08 16.41
C ILE A 99 -13.00 -1.57 16.77
N ALA A 100 -14.13 -2.28 16.61
CA ALA A 100 -14.26 -3.70 16.95
C ALA A 100 -13.14 -4.54 16.32
N GLY A 101 -12.89 -4.32 15.03
CA GLY A 101 -11.80 -4.92 14.27
C GLY A 101 -10.44 -4.80 14.96
N ILE A 102 -9.99 -3.56 15.21
CA ILE A 102 -8.69 -3.29 15.82
C ILE A 102 -8.58 -3.94 17.20
N VAL A 103 -9.62 -3.83 18.04
CA VAL A 103 -9.62 -4.42 19.38
C VAL A 103 -9.46 -5.93 19.29
N ARG A 104 -10.20 -6.60 18.42
CA ARG A 104 -10.13 -8.06 18.22
C ARG A 104 -8.75 -8.50 17.72
N GLN A 105 -8.18 -7.77 16.76
CA GLN A 105 -6.84 -8.06 16.24
C GLN A 105 -5.73 -7.83 17.26
N LEU A 106 -5.80 -6.75 18.06
CA LEU A 106 -4.83 -6.50 19.13
C LEU A 106 -4.87 -7.59 20.21
N ASN A 107 -6.07 -8.02 20.62
CA ASN A 107 -6.20 -9.13 21.58
C ASN A 107 -5.68 -10.45 21.00
N ARG A 108 -5.92 -10.74 19.71
CA ARG A 108 -5.34 -11.90 19.00
C ARG A 108 -3.81 -11.89 19.03
N LEU A 109 -3.20 -10.70 18.90
CA LEU A 109 -1.75 -10.51 18.99
C LEU A 109 -1.21 -10.55 20.43
N GLY A 110 -2.08 -10.64 21.44
CA GLY A 110 -1.71 -10.67 22.86
C GLY A 110 -1.65 -9.29 23.53
N PHE A 111 -2.07 -8.22 22.85
CA PHE A 111 -2.21 -6.87 23.40
C PHE A 111 -3.60 -6.68 24.01
N TYR A 112 -3.83 -7.28 25.17
CA TYR A 112 -5.15 -7.33 25.78
C TYR A 112 -5.67 -5.94 26.18
N THR A 113 -6.91 -5.65 25.77
CA THR A 113 -7.57 -4.35 25.97
C THR A 113 -8.51 -4.36 27.17
N GLU A 114 -8.67 -3.21 27.84
CA GLU A 114 -9.62 -3.03 28.97
C GLU A 114 -10.75 -2.02 28.66
N SER A 115 -10.53 -1.11 27.70
CA SER A 115 -11.51 -0.11 27.28
C SER A 115 -11.26 0.30 25.83
N CYS A 116 -12.28 0.80 25.13
CA CYS A 116 -12.13 1.37 23.80
C CYS A 116 -13.29 2.30 23.44
N CYS A 117 -13.10 3.16 22.45
CA CYS A 117 -14.18 3.89 21.78
C CYS A 117 -13.73 4.35 20.39
N ASP A 118 -14.61 4.28 19.39
CA ASP A 118 -14.31 4.79 18.03
C ASP A 118 -14.43 6.32 17.91
N GLY A 119 -14.92 6.98 18.96
CA GLY A 119 -15.03 8.42 19.06
C GLY A 119 -16.34 9.03 18.55
N HIS A 120 -17.20 8.23 17.90
CA HIS A 120 -18.55 8.59 17.43
C HIS A 120 -18.61 9.94 16.69
N ASP A 121 -17.66 10.20 15.79
CA ASP A 121 -17.49 11.46 15.02
C ASP A 121 -17.28 12.74 15.86
N ARG A 122 -17.16 12.61 17.19
CA ARG A 122 -17.05 13.75 18.12
C ARG A 122 -15.65 13.95 18.65
N ARG A 123 -14.83 12.89 18.65
CA ARG A 123 -13.48 12.88 19.19
C ARG A 123 -12.67 11.79 18.49
N ASN A 124 -11.35 11.84 18.65
CA ASN A 124 -10.49 10.77 18.15
C ASN A 124 -10.79 9.44 18.87
N PRO A 125 -10.68 8.31 18.17
CA PRO A 125 -10.72 6.97 18.75
C PRO A 125 -9.70 6.77 19.88
N PHE A 126 -10.02 5.89 20.83
CA PHE A 126 -9.07 5.48 21.87
C PHE A 126 -9.15 3.98 22.21
N ILE A 127 -8.05 3.44 22.71
CA ILE A 127 -7.94 2.06 23.22
C ILE A 127 -7.15 2.08 24.53
N GLY A 128 -7.68 1.45 25.57
CA GLY A 128 -7.02 1.21 26.86
C GLY A 128 -6.57 -0.24 26.99
N PHE A 129 -5.41 -0.45 27.62
CA PHE A 129 -4.77 -1.77 27.76
C PHE A 129 -4.58 -2.17 29.22
N ILE A 130 -4.60 -3.47 29.51
CA ILE A 130 -4.28 -4.00 30.85
C ILE A 130 -2.84 -3.70 31.27
N LYS A 131 -2.52 -3.89 32.54
CA LYS A 131 -1.25 -3.45 33.13
C LYS A 131 -0.04 -4.21 32.57
N GLU A 132 -0.27 -5.45 32.17
CA GLU A 132 0.71 -6.41 31.67
C GLU A 132 1.16 -6.10 30.24
N VAL A 133 0.40 -5.27 29.51
CA VAL A 133 0.70 -4.93 28.11
C VAL A 133 1.80 -3.87 28.03
N ASN A 134 2.84 -4.16 27.25
CA ASN A 134 3.81 -3.16 26.85
C ASN A 134 3.22 -2.26 25.75
N VAL A 135 2.81 -1.05 26.16
CA VAL A 135 2.18 -0.06 25.28
C VAL A 135 3.11 0.43 24.17
N GLU A 136 4.44 0.38 24.37
CA GLU A 136 5.39 0.78 23.30
C GLU A 136 5.30 -0.17 22.11
N ASN A 137 5.25 -1.49 22.35
CA ASN A 137 5.06 -2.48 21.28
C ASN A 137 3.72 -2.28 20.55
N VAL A 138 2.69 -1.83 21.27
CA VAL A 138 1.40 -1.50 20.64
C VAL A 138 1.52 -0.29 19.73
N ILE A 139 2.22 0.77 20.17
CA ILE A 139 2.46 1.96 19.35
C ILE A 139 3.21 1.57 18.07
N GLU A 140 4.24 0.73 18.19
CA GLU A 140 5.00 0.21 17.06
C GLU A 140 4.10 -0.53 16.06
N VAL A 141 3.28 -1.46 16.54
CA VAL A 141 2.34 -2.25 15.73
C VAL A 141 1.29 -1.36 15.04
N LEU A 142 0.68 -0.43 15.77
CA LEU A 142 -0.31 0.48 15.19
C LEU A 142 0.31 1.46 14.18
N THR A 143 1.55 1.89 14.43
CA THR A 143 2.32 2.72 13.48
C THR A 143 2.66 1.93 12.23
N ALA A 144 3.04 0.67 12.37
CA ALA A 144 3.29 -0.24 11.27
C ALA A 144 2.04 -0.49 10.43
N ALA A 145 0.87 -0.58 11.07
CA ALA A 145 -0.43 -0.67 10.41
C ALA A 145 -0.88 0.66 9.76
N GLY A 146 -0.16 1.76 9.96
CA GLY A 146 -0.40 3.03 9.27
C GLY A 146 -1.04 4.14 10.09
N ILE A 147 -1.13 4.00 11.42
CA ILE A 147 -1.54 5.12 12.29
C ILE A 147 -0.31 6.00 12.58
N SER A 148 -0.20 7.14 11.88
CA SER A 148 0.97 8.03 11.99
C SER A 148 1.01 8.89 13.26
N GLN A 149 -0.14 9.15 13.90
CA GLN A 149 -0.24 10.03 15.06
C GLN A 149 -0.99 9.35 16.21
N ILE A 150 -0.22 8.88 17.19
CA ILE A 150 -0.73 8.19 18.39
C ILE A 150 -0.34 9.00 19.62
N TYR A 151 -1.32 9.38 20.44
CA TYR A 151 -1.09 10.08 21.70
C TYR A 151 -1.26 9.12 22.87
N ARG A 152 -0.20 8.94 23.64
CA ARG A 152 -0.22 8.11 24.85
C ARG A 152 -0.63 8.91 26.08
N ARG A 153 -1.56 8.37 26.88
CA ARG A 153 -1.86 8.81 28.24
C ARG A 153 -1.93 7.58 29.16
N ASN A 154 -0.89 7.33 29.94
CA ASN A 154 -0.72 6.11 30.75
C ASN A 154 -0.79 4.84 29.87
N ARG A 155 -1.83 4.02 30.06
CA ARG A 155 -2.14 2.80 29.30
C ARG A 155 -3.21 3.00 28.24
N HIS A 156 -3.58 4.25 27.95
CA HIS A 156 -4.56 4.59 26.93
C HIS A 156 -3.85 5.25 25.74
N LEU A 157 -4.20 4.79 24.55
CA LEU A 157 -3.75 5.34 23.28
C LEU A 157 -4.92 6.06 22.61
N LYS A 158 -4.73 7.32 22.24
CA LYS A 158 -5.68 8.09 21.44
C LYS A 158 -5.14 8.19 20.02
N LEU A 159 -5.93 7.76 19.04
CA LEU A 159 -5.52 7.55 17.66
C LEU A 159 -5.99 8.74 16.81
N ARG A 160 -5.09 9.55 16.27
CA ARG A 160 -5.50 10.66 15.39
C ARG A 160 -5.69 10.15 13.97
N ILE A 161 -6.89 9.64 13.75
CA ILE A 161 -7.35 9.05 12.49
C ILE A 161 -8.87 9.22 12.40
N GLN A 162 -9.42 9.31 11.19
CA GLN A 162 -10.88 9.23 10.98
C GLN A 162 -11.38 7.84 11.32
N ARG A 163 -12.61 7.71 11.83
CA ARG A 163 -13.10 6.44 12.36
C ARG A 163 -13.25 5.39 11.25
N GLU A 164 -13.60 5.80 10.04
CA GLU A 164 -13.82 4.91 8.90
C GLU A 164 -12.51 4.22 8.52
N CYS A 165 -11.39 4.94 8.61
CA CYS A 165 -10.06 4.39 8.34
C CYS A 165 -9.62 3.35 9.37
N LEU A 166 -10.28 3.20 10.53
CA LEU A 166 -9.98 2.13 11.49
C LEU A 166 -10.23 0.73 10.89
N LEU A 167 -11.17 0.62 9.95
CA LEU A 167 -11.45 -0.64 9.25
C LEU A 167 -10.25 -1.04 8.37
N ASP A 168 -9.59 -0.08 7.70
CA ASP A 168 -8.39 -0.36 6.90
C ASP A 168 -7.19 -0.73 7.77
N ILE A 169 -7.07 -0.11 8.96
CA ILE A 169 -6.06 -0.51 9.95
C ILE A 169 -6.32 -1.95 10.40
N THR A 170 -7.57 -2.35 10.54
CA THR A 170 -7.93 -3.71 10.96
C THR A 170 -7.46 -4.76 9.96
N GLU A 171 -7.69 -4.57 8.65
CA GLU A 171 -7.18 -5.47 7.62
C GLU A 171 -5.65 -5.60 7.70
N LYS A 172 -4.96 -4.48 7.92
CA LYS A 172 -3.50 -4.51 8.05
C LYS A 172 -3.05 -5.30 9.28
N LEU A 173 -3.74 -5.15 10.41
CA LEU A 173 -3.46 -5.91 11.63
C LEU A 173 -3.79 -7.40 11.49
N SER A 174 -4.79 -7.79 10.69
CA SER A 174 -5.14 -9.21 10.51
C SER A 174 -4.04 -10.02 9.84
N CYS A 175 -3.26 -9.38 8.96
CA CYS A 175 -2.09 -9.99 8.35
C CYS A 175 -0.90 -10.21 9.32
N MET A 176 -0.94 -9.66 10.54
CA MET A 176 0.13 -9.86 11.53
C MET A 176 -0.01 -11.21 12.22
N GLN A 177 1.09 -11.91 12.47
CA GLN A 177 1.11 -13.06 13.38
C GLN A 177 1.88 -12.71 14.65
N LYS A 178 1.59 -13.42 15.74
CA LYS A 178 2.24 -13.19 17.04
C LYS A 178 3.77 -13.34 16.94
N ASP A 179 4.23 -14.33 16.17
CA ASP A 179 5.66 -14.59 15.92
C ASP A 179 6.35 -13.47 15.12
N CYS A 180 5.58 -12.60 14.45
CA CYS A 180 6.13 -11.43 13.76
C CYS A 180 6.50 -10.30 14.72
N LEU A 181 5.93 -10.27 15.92
CA LEU A 181 6.20 -9.21 16.91
C LEU A 181 7.67 -9.22 17.35
N ASP A 182 8.29 -10.40 17.42
CA ASP A 182 9.70 -10.55 17.77
C ASP A 182 10.66 -10.12 16.65
N LYS A 183 10.16 -10.03 15.40
CA LYS A 183 10.95 -9.68 14.20
C LYS A 183 10.94 -8.17 13.89
N GLY A 184 10.11 -7.40 14.58
CA GLY A 184 10.02 -5.94 14.45
C GLY A 184 9.19 -5.43 13.26
N ILE A 185 8.95 -4.12 13.26
CA ILE A 185 8.07 -3.40 12.31
C ILE A 185 8.51 -3.56 10.86
N GLU A 186 9.81 -3.53 10.58
CA GLU A 186 10.33 -3.59 9.20
C GLU A 186 10.05 -4.94 8.54
N TYR A 187 10.14 -6.03 9.30
CA TYR A 187 9.74 -7.35 8.81
C TYR A 187 8.27 -7.35 8.40
N PHE A 188 7.40 -6.73 9.19
CA PHE A 188 5.98 -6.65 8.90
C PHE A 188 5.68 -5.80 7.67
N ARG A 189 6.26 -4.60 7.55
CA ARG A 189 6.10 -3.74 6.36
C ARG A 189 6.47 -4.47 5.09
N LYS A 190 7.53 -5.28 5.16
CA LYS A 190 7.97 -6.14 4.08
C LYS A 190 7.00 -7.27 3.75
N GLN A 191 6.43 -7.96 4.75
CA GLN A 191 5.40 -8.97 4.49
C GLN A 191 4.14 -8.36 3.88
N GLN A 192 3.69 -7.20 4.36
CA GLN A 192 2.56 -6.49 3.74
C GLN A 192 2.83 -6.12 2.28
N PHE A 193 4.06 -5.68 2.00
CA PHE A 193 4.49 -5.40 0.64
C PHE A 193 4.42 -6.66 -0.24
N PHE A 194 4.92 -7.81 0.24
CA PHE A 194 4.86 -9.07 -0.51
C PHE A 194 3.42 -9.54 -0.76
N ASN A 195 2.54 -9.44 0.23
CA ASN A 195 1.14 -9.82 0.06
C ASN A 195 0.44 -8.93 -0.98
N ARG A 196 0.67 -7.61 -0.93
CA ARG A 196 0.12 -6.67 -1.90
C ARG A 196 0.68 -6.93 -3.30
N LEU A 197 1.98 -7.21 -3.40
CA LEU A 197 2.64 -7.53 -4.66
C LEU A 197 2.04 -8.79 -5.28
N GLU A 198 1.79 -9.83 -4.50
CA GLU A 198 1.11 -11.06 -4.97
C GLU A 198 -0.31 -10.79 -5.49
N GLU A 199 -1.07 -9.94 -4.80
CA GLU A 199 -2.40 -9.52 -5.23
C GLU A 199 -2.33 -8.76 -6.55
N LEU A 200 -1.44 -7.76 -6.66
CA LEU A 200 -1.22 -6.98 -7.88
C LEU A 200 -0.83 -7.86 -9.07
N LEU A 201 0.07 -8.83 -8.85
CA LEU A 201 0.49 -9.81 -9.85
C LEU A 201 -0.64 -10.71 -10.33
N SER A 202 -1.78 -10.75 -9.63
CA SER A 202 -2.93 -11.61 -9.96
C SER A 202 -4.08 -10.86 -10.61
N ILE A 203 -4.02 -9.53 -10.68
CA ILE A 203 -5.10 -8.70 -11.24
C ILE A 203 -4.90 -8.56 -12.76
N GLU A 204 -5.91 -8.92 -13.55
CA GLU A 204 -5.90 -8.69 -15.00
C GLU A 204 -5.81 -7.18 -15.34
N GLY A 205 -5.16 -6.87 -16.46
CA GLY A 205 -5.07 -5.50 -16.96
C GLY A 205 -4.05 -5.37 -18.07
N GLU A 206 -4.19 -6.13 -19.15
CA GLU A 206 -3.41 -5.91 -20.37
C GLU A 206 -3.74 -4.54 -20.99
N SER A 207 -2.85 -4.03 -21.86
CA SER A 207 -3.02 -2.71 -22.48
C SER A 207 -4.42 -2.53 -23.11
N GLY A 208 -5.11 -1.46 -22.72
CA GLY A 208 -6.49 -1.14 -23.09
C GLY A 208 -7.57 -1.74 -22.17
N ASN A 209 -7.22 -2.63 -21.24
CA ASN A 209 -8.14 -3.34 -20.33
C ASN A 209 -7.81 -3.13 -18.84
N GLU A 210 -7.22 -1.99 -18.47
CA GLU A 210 -6.66 -1.71 -17.13
C GLU A 210 -7.72 -1.41 -16.06
N ALA A 211 -9.01 -1.53 -16.35
CA ALA A 211 -10.08 -1.09 -15.44
C ALA A 211 -10.01 -1.73 -14.04
N LYS A 212 -9.67 -3.03 -13.96
CA LYS A 212 -9.58 -3.75 -12.68
C LYS A 212 -8.39 -3.29 -11.85
N ILE A 213 -7.20 -3.25 -12.45
CA ILE A 213 -5.98 -2.79 -11.77
C ILE A 213 -6.09 -1.31 -11.40
N ARG A 214 -6.67 -0.48 -12.27
CA ARG A 214 -6.95 0.93 -11.97
C ARG A 214 -7.83 1.07 -10.75
N GLN A 215 -8.94 0.33 -10.68
CA GLN A 215 -9.83 0.38 -9.51
C GLN A 215 -9.11 -0.06 -8.23
N PHE A 216 -8.29 -1.11 -8.31
CA PHE A 216 -7.49 -1.56 -7.17
C PHE A 216 -6.52 -0.47 -6.69
N VAL A 217 -5.75 0.15 -7.59
CA VAL A 217 -4.80 1.21 -7.25
C VAL A 217 -5.52 2.46 -6.69
N LEU A 218 -6.66 2.84 -7.25
CA LEU A 218 -7.50 3.92 -6.70
C LEU A 218 -7.90 3.63 -5.26
N ASP A 219 -8.39 2.43 -4.98
CA ASP A 219 -8.82 2.02 -3.63
C ASP A 219 -7.64 2.04 -2.64
N GLN A 220 -6.45 1.61 -3.06
CA GLN A 220 -5.25 1.66 -2.22
C GLN A 220 -4.75 3.09 -1.95
N LEU A 221 -4.98 4.04 -2.87
CA LEU A 221 -4.51 5.43 -2.73
C LEU A 221 -5.47 6.34 -1.96
N ARG A 222 -6.78 6.05 -1.98
CA ARG A 222 -7.85 6.95 -1.45
C ARG A 222 -7.56 7.53 -0.07
N HIS A 223 -6.98 6.76 0.84
CA HIS A 223 -6.73 7.19 2.23
C HIS A 223 -5.35 7.82 2.45
N HIS A 224 -4.51 7.88 1.42
CA HIS A 224 -3.13 8.34 1.52
C HIS A 224 -2.89 9.68 0.80
N ILE A 225 -3.81 10.08 -0.08
CA ILE A 225 -3.63 11.14 -1.06
C ILE A 225 -4.64 12.29 -0.80
N ASP A 226 -4.29 13.54 -1.15
CA ASP A 226 -5.19 14.70 -0.98
C ASP A 226 -6.11 14.92 -2.19
N TYR A 227 -5.61 14.59 -3.39
CA TYR A 227 -6.32 14.72 -4.65
C TYR A 227 -6.07 13.50 -5.53
N ILE A 228 -7.12 12.92 -6.10
CA ILE A 228 -7.03 11.79 -7.02
C ILE A 228 -8.07 11.93 -8.12
N THR A 229 -7.67 11.68 -9.36
CA THR A 229 -8.57 11.66 -10.52
C THR A 229 -8.10 10.61 -11.54
N VAL A 230 -8.95 10.31 -12.50
CA VAL A 230 -8.63 9.53 -13.69
C VAL A 230 -8.82 10.44 -14.90
N ASP A 231 -7.82 10.53 -15.77
CA ASP A 231 -7.94 11.34 -16.99
C ASP A 231 -8.74 10.62 -18.09
N GLN A 232 -8.88 11.25 -19.26
CA GLN A 232 -9.69 10.72 -20.35
C GLN A 232 -9.10 9.43 -20.97
N THR A 233 -7.78 9.25 -20.88
CA THR A 233 -7.07 8.07 -21.40
C THR A 233 -7.17 6.91 -20.40
N GLY A 234 -7.35 7.22 -19.11
CA GLY A 234 -7.46 6.23 -18.05
C GLY A 234 -6.29 6.22 -17.09
N ASN A 235 -5.35 7.18 -17.20
CA ASN A 235 -4.25 7.31 -16.24
C ASN A 235 -4.80 7.76 -14.88
N ILE A 236 -4.21 7.25 -13.80
CA ILE A 236 -4.48 7.76 -12.45
C ILE A 236 -3.54 8.93 -12.19
N LEU A 237 -4.10 10.10 -11.87
CA LEU A 237 -3.37 11.29 -11.46
C LEU A 237 -3.68 11.59 -9.99
N ALA A 238 -2.66 11.53 -9.14
CA ALA A 238 -2.82 11.72 -7.69
C ALA A 238 -1.79 12.70 -7.12
N GLN A 239 -2.12 13.38 -6.03
CA GLN A 239 -1.22 14.32 -5.35
C GLN A 239 -1.38 14.28 -3.83
N LYS A 240 -0.25 14.25 -3.13
CA LYS A 240 -0.15 14.42 -1.68
C LYS A 240 0.78 15.58 -1.31
N THR A 241 0.30 16.48 -0.47
CA THR A 241 1.13 17.50 0.18
C THR A 241 1.57 16.97 1.54
N VAL A 242 2.87 17.03 1.81
CA VAL A 242 3.46 16.58 3.09
C VAL A 242 4.13 17.76 3.79
N GLY A 243 3.91 17.87 5.10
CA GLY A 243 4.43 18.97 5.90
C GLY A 243 3.83 20.32 5.48
N THR A 244 4.69 21.31 5.23
CA THR A 244 4.25 22.64 4.77
C THR A 244 4.10 22.72 3.25
N GLY A 245 4.53 21.70 2.50
CA GLY A 245 4.54 21.70 1.03
C GLY A 245 5.56 22.64 0.38
N HIS A 246 6.54 23.16 1.13
CA HIS A 246 7.52 24.15 0.64
C HIS A 246 8.82 23.55 0.08
N GLY A 247 9.00 22.23 0.16
CA GLY A 247 10.10 21.55 -0.51
C GLY A 247 9.78 21.18 -1.96
N PRO A 248 10.50 20.22 -2.55
CA PRO A 248 10.34 19.89 -3.96
C PRO A 248 9.00 19.21 -4.24
N THR A 249 8.54 19.32 -5.49
CA THR A 249 7.46 18.50 -6.05
C THR A 249 8.08 17.34 -6.82
N LEU A 250 7.86 16.12 -6.34
CA LEU A 250 8.38 14.91 -6.97
C LEU A 250 7.25 14.14 -7.64
N LEU A 251 7.48 13.66 -8.87
CA LEU A 251 6.60 12.76 -9.58
C LEU A 251 7.06 11.32 -9.39
N LEU A 252 6.19 10.43 -8.91
CA LEU A 252 6.39 8.99 -8.90
C LEU A 252 5.53 8.35 -10.00
N ASN A 253 6.12 7.51 -10.83
CA ASN A 253 5.43 6.89 -11.95
C ASN A 253 5.77 5.40 -12.14
N ALA A 254 4.73 4.64 -12.45
CA ALA A 254 4.72 3.23 -12.85
C ALA A 254 3.57 3.05 -13.83
N HIS A 255 3.56 1.99 -14.63
CA HIS A 255 2.46 1.71 -15.56
C HIS A 255 1.52 0.62 -15.03
N LEU A 256 0.25 0.69 -15.42
CA LEU A 256 -0.80 -0.22 -14.95
C LEU A 256 -0.92 -1.46 -15.82
N ASP A 257 -0.63 -1.31 -17.11
CA ASP A 257 -0.85 -2.34 -18.09
C ASP A 257 0.17 -3.47 -18.01
N THR A 258 -0.14 -4.56 -18.70
CA THR A 258 0.79 -5.66 -18.94
C THR A 258 0.81 -5.94 -20.44
N VAL A 259 1.97 -6.34 -20.97
CA VAL A 259 2.13 -6.63 -22.41
C VAL A 259 1.14 -7.68 -22.94
N GLU A 260 0.76 -8.64 -22.10
CA GLU A 260 -0.19 -9.70 -22.41
C GLU A 260 -1.14 -9.93 -21.25
N ARG A 261 -2.25 -10.61 -21.52
CA ARG A 261 -3.24 -10.97 -20.49
C ARG A 261 -2.67 -12.05 -19.56
N ILE A 262 -2.88 -11.87 -18.25
CA ILE A 262 -2.56 -12.89 -17.24
C ILE A 262 -3.42 -14.14 -17.47
N GLU A 263 -2.79 -15.30 -17.58
CA GLU A 263 -3.50 -16.55 -17.88
C GLU A 263 -4.51 -16.95 -16.77
N PRO A 264 -5.77 -17.25 -17.12
CA PRO A 264 -6.75 -17.76 -16.15
C PRO A 264 -6.29 -19.06 -15.47
N GLY A 265 -6.38 -19.11 -14.14
CA GLY A 265 -5.99 -20.29 -13.35
C GLY A 265 -4.48 -20.50 -13.23
N ARG A 266 -3.67 -19.52 -13.63
CA ARG A 266 -2.24 -19.47 -13.39
C ARG A 266 -1.92 -19.38 -11.89
N THR A 267 -0.85 -20.03 -11.46
CA THR A 267 -0.32 -19.95 -10.10
C THR A 267 1.02 -19.22 -10.05
N ILE A 268 1.26 -18.49 -8.96
CA ILE A 268 2.57 -17.86 -8.70
C ILE A 268 3.45 -18.90 -8.00
N VAL A 269 4.54 -19.28 -8.66
CA VAL A 269 5.53 -20.22 -8.14
C VAL A 269 6.56 -19.44 -7.33
N LYS A 270 6.73 -19.78 -6.06
CA LYS A 270 7.64 -19.09 -5.12
C LYS A 270 8.84 -19.98 -4.79
N ASN A 271 10.02 -19.63 -5.31
CA ASN A 271 11.29 -20.27 -4.97
C ASN A 271 12.16 -19.32 -4.15
N GLY A 272 11.96 -19.33 -2.83
CA GLY A 272 12.57 -18.34 -1.95
C GLY A 272 12.10 -16.92 -2.29
N SER A 273 13.03 -16.02 -2.60
CA SER A 273 12.74 -14.64 -3.01
C SER A 273 12.45 -14.49 -4.50
N ILE A 274 12.60 -15.54 -5.30
CA ILE A 274 12.34 -15.49 -6.74
C ILE A 274 10.96 -16.03 -7.00
N TRP A 275 10.08 -15.18 -7.51
CA TRP A 275 8.73 -15.52 -7.91
C TRP A 275 8.66 -15.65 -9.43
N SER A 276 7.89 -16.61 -9.91
CA SER A 276 7.65 -16.83 -11.34
C SER A 276 6.21 -17.29 -11.55
N SER A 277 5.84 -17.50 -12.81
CA SER A 277 4.57 -18.13 -13.15
C SER A 277 4.77 -19.59 -13.59
N ASP A 278 3.76 -20.42 -13.36
CA ASP A 278 3.68 -21.76 -13.95
C ASP A 278 3.25 -21.76 -15.43
N LYS A 279 2.57 -20.71 -15.90
CA LYS A 279 2.11 -20.55 -17.30
C LYS A 279 1.81 -19.08 -17.66
N GLY A 280 2.10 -18.70 -18.90
CA GLY A 280 1.99 -17.30 -19.33
C GLY A 280 2.98 -16.39 -18.60
N ILE A 281 2.75 -15.08 -18.66
CA ILE A 281 3.60 -14.07 -18.01
C ILE A 281 3.37 -14.02 -16.49
N LEU A 282 4.37 -13.53 -15.75
CA LEU A 282 4.20 -13.18 -14.34
C LEU A 282 3.42 -11.87 -14.20
N GLY A 283 3.62 -10.92 -15.12
CA GLY A 283 3.09 -9.56 -15.07
C GLY A 283 3.83 -8.70 -14.06
N ALA A 284 5.11 -8.97 -13.82
CA ALA A 284 5.91 -8.18 -12.87
C ALA A 284 6.30 -6.83 -13.46
N ASP A 285 6.50 -6.76 -14.77
CA ASP A 285 6.48 -5.55 -15.58
C ASP A 285 5.01 -5.12 -15.83
N ASP A 286 4.48 -4.06 -15.18
CA ASP A 286 5.08 -3.24 -14.12
C ASP A 286 4.29 -3.26 -12.79
N ARG A 287 3.70 -4.41 -12.46
CA ARG A 287 3.06 -4.59 -11.14
C ARG A 287 4.04 -4.46 -9.98
N ALA A 288 5.33 -4.70 -10.23
CA ALA A 288 6.40 -4.43 -9.29
C ALA A 288 6.54 -2.92 -9.01
N GLY A 289 6.60 -2.08 -10.04
CA GLY A 289 6.63 -0.62 -9.90
C GLY A 289 5.40 -0.06 -9.20
N VAL A 290 4.21 -0.54 -9.59
CA VAL A 290 2.95 -0.18 -8.92
C VAL A 290 3.01 -0.48 -7.43
N ALA A 291 3.49 -1.67 -7.06
CA ALA A 291 3.63 -2.07 -5.65
C ALA A 291 4.59 -1.14 -4.89
N VAL A 292 5.74 -0.81 -5.49
CA VAL A 292 6.75 0.06 -4.88
C VAL A 292 6.19 1.44 -4.57
N ILE A 293 5.48 2.04 -5.53
CA ILE A 293 4.91 3.38 -5.39
C ILE A 293 3.76 3.38 -4.36
N LEU A 294 2.90 2.36 -4.36
CA LEU A 294 1.87 2.21 -3.34
C LEU A 294 2.46 2.07 -1.93
N ALA A 295 3.57 1.35 -1.79
CA ALA A 295 4.29 1.25 -0.52
C ALA A 295 4.83 2.62 -0.08
N ALA A 296 5.48 3.36 -0.99
CA ALA A 296 5.97 4.70 -0.70
C ALA A 296 4.84 5.67 -0.29
N ALA A 297 3.72 5.67 -1.02
CA ALA A 297 2.54 6.49 -0.72
C ALA A 297 2.03 6.24 0.71
N SER A 298 1.95 4.98 1.13
CA SER A 298 1.52 4.61 2.48
C SER A 298 2.48 5.05 3.58
N ARG A 299 3.77 5.20 3.25
CA ARG A 299 4.82 5.62 4.19
C ARG A 299 4.95 7.12 4.32
N LEU A 300 4.54 7.91 3.31
CA LEU A 300 4.69 9.38 3.29
C LEU A 300 4.32 10.09 4.60
N PRO A 301 3.20 9.75 5.29
CA PRO A 301 2.84 10.43 6.54
C PRO A 301 3.83 10.22 7.69
N SER A 302 4.67 9.18 7.61
CA SER A 302 5.70 8.85 8.59
C SER A 302 7.11 9.33 8.22
N LEU A 303 7.29 9.88 7.01
CA LEU A 303 8.58 10.37 6.52
C LEU A 303 8.83 11.81 6.97
N GLY A 304 10.11 12.19 7.01
CA GLY A 304 10.53 13.58 7.25
C GLY A 304 10.32 14.50 6.05
N PHE A 305 9.76 14.00 4.95
CA PHE A 305 9.56 14.72 3.69
C PHE A 305 8.71 15.98 3.90
N ASN A 306 9.11 17.08 3.26
CA ASN A 306 8.31 18.29 3.19
C ASN A 306 8.31 18.76 1.74
N GLY A 307 7.14 18.80 1.10
CA GLY A 307 7.01 19.04 -0.33
C GLY A 307 5.70 18.46 -0.87
N LYS A 308 5.64 18.26 -2.18
CA LYS A 308 4.51 17.59 -2.84
C LYS A 308 5.00 16.31 -3.50
N VAL A 309 4.18 15.28 -3.45
CA VAL A 309 4.38 14.06 -4.24
C VAL A 309 3.19 13.91 -5.17
N LYS A 310 3.47 13.91 -6.47
CA LYS A 310 2.53 13.55 -7.51
C LYS A 310 2.74 12.09 -7.89
N PHE A 311 1.66 11.43 -8.24
CA PHE A 311 1.62 10.04 -8.64
C PHE A 311 0.95 9.97 -9.99
N ILE A 312 1.60 9.31 -10.95
CA ILE A 312 1.00 8.99 -12.24
C ILE A 312 1.12 7.48 -12.44
N PHE A 313 -0.02 6.81 -12.48
CA PHE A 313 -0.09 5.43 -12.96
C PHE A 313 -0.63 5.45 -14.37
N THR A 314 0.23 5.19 -15.34
CA THR A 314 -0.10 5.29 -16.76
C THR A 314 -0.81 4.04 -17.27
N VAL A 315 -1.56 4.19 -18.35
CA VAL A 315 -2.10 3.07 -19.14
C VAL A 315 -1.35 2.97 -20.47
N GLU A 316 -1.43 1.81 -21.11
CA GLU A 316 -0.91 1.60 -22.46
C GLU A 316 0.57 2.03 -22.65
N GLU A 317 1.43 1.77 -21.67
CA GLU A 317 2.89 1.96 -21.78
C GLU A 317 3.45 1.00 -22.83
N GLU A 318 3.07 -0.27 -22.73
CA GLU A 318 3.61 -1.41 -23.47
C GLU A 318 3.36 -1.33 -24.97
N VAL A 319 2.35 -0.55 -25.37
CA VAL A 319 1.94 -0.32 -26.76
C VAL A 319 2.39 1.04 -27.31
N GLY A 320 3.25 1.75 -26.58
CA GLY A 320 3.99 2.90 -27.10
C GLY A 320 3.94 4.19 -26.26
N LEU A 321 3.84 4.09 -24.94
CA LEU A 321 3.79 5.22 -24.00
C LEU A 321 2.54 6.09 -24.21
N ILE A 322 1.40 5.48 -24.54
CA ILE A 322 0.18 6.22 -24.91
C ILE A 322 -0.33 7.01 -23.71
N GLY A 323 -0.43 6.37 -22.54
CA GLY A 323 -0.82 7.01 -21.29
C GLY A 323 0.03 8.22 -20.96
N ALA A 324 1.36 8.07 -20.87
CA ALA A 324 2.25 9.19 -20.54
C ALA A 324 2.15 10.36 -21.52
N ARG A 325 2.04 10.11 -22.82
CA ARG A 325 1.91 11.19 -23.84
C ARG A 325 0.61 11.96 -23.75
N SER A 326 -0.41 11.38 -23.13
CA SER A 326 -1.74 11.98 -23.00
C SER A 326 -1.93 12.80 -21.72
N VAL A 327 -0.99 12.71 -20.77
CA VAL A 327 -1.06 13.46 -19.52
C VAL A 327 -1.03 14.96 -19.79
N ASP A 328 -2.00 15.68 -19.22
CA ASP A 328 -2.11 17.12 -19.36
C ASP A 328 -0.89 17.84 -18.73
N GLU A 329 -0.26 18.72 -19.50
CA GLU A 329 0.91 19.49 -19.05
C GLU A 329 0.63 20.36 -17.81
N THR A 330 -0.63 20.76 -17.59
CA THR A 330 -1.06 21.47 -16.37
C THR A 330 -1.02 20.59 -15.12
N PHE A 331 -0.91 19.27 -15.26
CA PHE A 331 -0.59 18.39 -14.13
C PHE A 331 0.93 18.28 -13.90
N LEU A 332 1.76 18.62 -14.89
CA LEU A 332 3.22 18.52 -14.82
C LEU A 332 3.92 19.84 -14.43
N TRP A 333 3.24 20.97 -14.54
CA TRP A 333 3.85 22.32 -14.48
C TRP A 333 4.73 22.64 -13.27
N ASP A 334 4.43 22.09 -12.09
CA ASP A 334 5.20 22.34 -10.85
C ASP A 334 6.05 21.15 -10.42
N VAL A 335 6.26 20.15 -11.30
CA VAL A 335 7.12 18.98 -11.02
C VAL A 335 8.60 19.36 -11.18
N ASP A 336 9.38 19.21 -10.11
CA ASP A 336 10.83 19.48 -10.14
C ASP A 336 11.63 18.28 -10.67
N ALA A 337 11.19 17.07 -10.35
CA ALA A 337 11.87 15.83 -10.72
C ALA A 337 10.89 14.64 -10.75
N ALA A 338 11.22 13.60 -11.51
CA ALA A 338 10.47 12.36 -11.63
C ALA A 338 11.32 11.14 -11.25
N ILE A 339 10.66 10.14 -10.68
CA ILE A 339 11.19 8.84 -10.32
C ILE A 339 10.23 7.81 -10.89
N VAL A 340 10.67 7.14 -11.94
CA VAL A 340 9.95 6.01 -12.55
C VAL A 340 10.46 4.72 -11.91
N VAL A 341 9.59 3.75 -11.68
CA VAL A 341 9.97 2.42 -11.19
C VAL A 341 9.45 1.40 -12.19
N ASP A 342 10.22 1.14 -13.24
CA ASP A 342 9.83 0.32 -14.37
C ASP A 342 11.09 -0.20 -15.08
N ARG A 343 11.98 -0.82 -14.31
CA ARG A 343 13.24 -1.31 -14.86
C ARG A 343 13.54 -2.70 -14.37
N ARG A 344 13.89 -3.60 -15.28
CA ARG A 344 14.43 -4.91 -14.90
C ARG A 344 15.69 -4.81 -14.02
N GLY A 345 16.07 -5.93 -13.42
CA GLY A 345 17.28 -6.03 -12.60
C GLY A 345 17.06 -5.50 -11.18
N THR A 346 18.16 -5.34 -10.44
CA THR A 346 18.12 -5.16 -8.98
C THR A 346 18.83 -3.90 -8.47
N GLY A 347 19.28 -3.03 -9.38
CA GLY A 347 20.12 -1.88 -9.03
C GLY A 347 20.46 -0.94 -10.19
N ASP A 348 19.68 -0.92 -11.26
CA ASP A 348 19.86 0.07 -12.31
C ASP A 348 19.17 1.39 -11.90
N ILE A 349 19.89 2.50 -12.11
CA ILE A 349 19.37 3.86 -12.08
C ILE A 349 19.49 4.37 -13.51
N VAL A 350 18.44 4.21 -14.31
CA VAL A 350 18.50 4.58 -15.73
C VAL A 350 18.42 6.10 -15.86
N THR A 351 19.45 6.68 -16.47
CA THR A 351 19.61 8.13 -16.64
C THR A 351 19.60 8.57 -18.10
N SER A 352 19.48 7.63 -19.05
CA SER A 352 19.39 7.95 -20.49
C SER A 352 18.76 6.82 -21.30
N CYS A 353 18.12 7.18 -22.42
CA CYS A 353 17.68 6.24 -23.45
C CYS A 353 18.81 6.03 -24.46
N GLY A 354 19.23 4.77 -24.66
CA GLY A 354 20.25 4.38 -25.62
C GLY A 354 21.65 4.97 -25.36
N GLY A 355 21.88 5.61 -24.22
CA GLY A 355 23.15 6.26 -23.87
C GLY A 355 23.40 7.63 -24.51
N TYR A 356 22.48 8.14 -25.33
CA TYR A 356 22.64 9.42 -26.03
C TYR A 356 21.51 10.42 -25.78
N TYR A 357 20.33 9.96 -25.35
CA TYR A 357 19.24 10.85 -24.94
C TYR A 357 19.17 10.90 -23.41
N PRO A 358 19.74 11.94 -22.76
CA PRO A 358 19.76 12.03 -21.31
C PRO A 358 18.36 12.29 -20.75
N PHE A 359 18.01 11.61 -19.66
CA PHE A 359 16.78 11.84 -18.90
C PHE A 359 16.97 12.86 -17.77
N CYS A 360 18.21 13.03 -17.31
CA CYS A 360 18.55 13.96 -16.25
C CYS A 360 20.00 14.44 -16.34
N HIS A 361 20.32 15.47 -15.56
CA HIS A 361 21.68 15.86 -15.26
C HIS A 361 22.38 14.77 -14.42
N GLU A 362 23.70 14.58 -14.62
CA GLU A 362 24.49 13.53 -13.93
C GLU A 362 24.36 13.59 -12.40
N ARG A 363 24.34 14.81 -11.84
CA ARG A 363 24.13 15.08 -10.40
C ARG A 363 22.85 14.44 -9.85
N TYR A 364 21.78 14.38 -10.64
CA TYR A 364 20.53 13.76 -10.21
C TYR A 364 20.70 12.25 -10.09
N GLY A 365 21.29 11.59 -11.08
CA GLY A 365 21.60 10.16 -11.02
C GLY A 365 22.58 9.81 -9.88
N HIS A 366 23.66 10.57 -9.72
CA HIS A 366 24.65 10.36 -8.65
C HIS A 366 24.04 10.52 -7.25
N PHE A 367 23.04 11.39 -7.07
CA PHE A 367 22.33 11.51 -5.80
C PHE A 367 21.67 10.17 -5.38
N PHE A 368 21.10 9.41 -6.33
CA PHE A 368 20.56 8.08 -6.04
C PHE A 368 21.65 7.06 -5.71
N GLU A 369 22.78 7.08 -6.44
CA GLU A 369 23.92 6.20 -6.13
C GLU A 369 24.49 6.47 -4.73
N GLU A 370 24.68 7.74 -4.36
CA GLU A 370 25.13 8.13 -3.02
C GLU A 370 24.14 7.70 -1.94
N THR A 371 22.84 7.90 -2.18
CA THR A 371 21.79 7.48 -1.24
C THR A 371 21.80 5.96 -1.06
N ALA A 372 21.86 5.19 -2.15
CA ALA A 372 21.93 3.73 -2.09
C ALA A 372 23.19 3.25 -1.37
N GLN A 373 24.34 3.88 -1.61
CA GLN A 373 25.60 3.57 -0.93
C GLN A 373 25.51 3.81 0.58
N GLN A 374 24.92 4.94 1.01
CA GLN A 374 24.73 5.26 2.43
C GLN A 374 23.83 4.25 3.15
N MET A 375 22.86 3.69 2.43
CA MET A 375 22.00 2.62 2.94
C MET A 375 22.65 1.23 2.93
N GLY A 376 23.83 1.09 2.31
CA GLY A 376 24.46 -0.21 2.10
C GLY A 376 23.78 -1.06 1.02
N LEU A 377 22.98 -0.46 0.13
CA LEU A 377 22.39 -1.13 -1.02
C LEU A 377 23.44 -1.29 -2.13
N ILE A 378 24.18 -2.39 -2.07
CA ILE A 378 25.27 -2.68 -3.01
C ILE A 378 24.72 -2.93 -4.41
N GLY A 379 25.37 -2.35 -5.42
CA GLY A 379 25.10 -2.63 -6.84
C GLY A 379 24.22 -1.61 -7.54
N TRP A 380 23.63 -0.65 -6.81
CA TRP A 380 22.91 0.46 -7.42
C TRP A 380 23.84 1.38 -8.20
N LYS A 381 23.61 1.51 -9.51
CA LYS A 381 24.46 2.31 -10.40
C LYS A 381 23.69 3.03 -11.49
N THR A 382 24.23 4.16 -11.92
CA THR A 382 23.73 4.86 -13.11
C THR A 382 24.06 4.06 -14.38
N THR A 383 23.03 3.77 -15.19
CA THR A 383 23.14 2.89 -16.35
C THR A 383 22.35 3.46 -17.54
N PRO A 384 22.81 3.33 -18.79
CA PRO A 384 21.96 3.61 -19.95
C PRO A 384 20.88 2.53 -20.11
N GLY A 385 19.67 2.92 -20.48
CA GLY A 385 18.53 2.01 -20.60
C GLY A 385 17.76 2.16 -21.91
N GLY A 386 16.58 1.54 -21.93
CA GLY A 386 15.62 1.62 -23.02
C GLY A 386 14.72 2.85 -22.92
N SER A 387 13.65 2.84 -23.71
CA SER A 387 12.56 3.80 -23.59
C SER A 387 11.58 3.30 -22.53
N SER A 388 11.10 4.19 -21.69
CA SER A 388 9.89 4.03 -20.88
C SER A 388 9.19 5.40 -20.74
N ASP A 389 8.16 5.51 -19.91
CA ASP A 389 7.52 6.77 -19.54
C ASP A 389 8.51 7.88 -19.13
N THR A 390 9.66 7.48 -18.56
CA THR A 390 10.79 8.36 -18.23
C THR A 390 11.19 9.27 -19.39
N ARG A 391 11.10 8.77 -20.63
CA ARG A 391 11.42 9.54 -21.84
C ARG A 391 10.45 10.71 -22.05
N ILE A 392 9.18 10.51 -21.71
CA ILE A 392 8.14 11.55 -21.82
C ILE A 392 8.37 12.59 -20.73
N TRP A 393 8.59 12.19 -19.47
CA TRP A 393 8.89 13.16 -18.41
C TRP A 393 10.15 13.99 -18.71
N ALA A 394 11.19 13.36 -19.23
CA ALA A 394 12.40 14.04 -19.68
C ALA A 394 12.15 15.02 -20.84
N SER A 395 11.22 14.74 -21.78
CA SER A 395 10.92 15.68 -22.87
C SER A 395 10.22 16.96 -22.38
N HIS A 396 9.52 16.89 -21.24
CA HIS A 396 9.01 18.04 -20.50
C HIS A 396 10.08 18.75 -19.64
N ARG A 397 11.37 18.39 -19.81
CA ARG A 397 12.52 18.94 -19.06
C ARG A 397 12.51 18.62 -17.57
N ILE A 398 11.76 17.59 -17.16
CA ILE A 398 11.73 17.11 -15.78
C ILE A 398 12.94 16.19 -15.57
N GLN A 399 13.71 16.41 -14.51
CA GLN A 399 14.85 15.55 -14.16
C GLN A 399 14.35 14.16 -13.79
N SER A 400 14.62 13.15 -14.62
CA SER A 400 13.95 11.85 -14.51
C SER A 400 14.95 10.68 -14.42
N VAL A 401 14.68 9.73 -13.53
CA VAL A 401 15.36 8.41 -13.48
C VAL A 401 14.35 7.28 -13.55
N ASN A 402 14.77 6.12 -14.06
CA ASN A 402 14.00 4.86 -13.97
C ASN A 402 14.75 3.84 -13.10
N LEU A 403 14.14 3.40 -12.01
CA LEU A 403 14.75 2.53 -11.00
C LEU A 403 14.37 1.08 -11.22
N SER A 404 15.35 0.19 -11.00
CA SER A 404 15.11 -1.25 -11.00
C SER A 404 13.95 -1.66 -10.08
N ALA A 405 13.05 -2.51 -10.56
CA ALA A 405 11.88 -3.04 -9.85
C ALA A 405 12.06 -4.52 -9.45
N GLY A 406 13.15 -5.18 -9.84
CA GLY A 406 13.46 -6.55 -9.41
C GLY A 406 13.04 -7.64 -10.39
N TYR A 407 12.32 -7.32 -11.46
CA TYR A 407 11.92 -8.29 -12.48
C TYR A 407 13.04 -8.58 -13.49
N MET A 408 12.98 -9.72 -14.16
CA MET A 408 13.91 -10.16 -15.20
C MET A 408 13.16 -10.99 -16.25
N ASN A 409 13.62 -10.93 -17.50
CA ASN A 409 12.99 -11.60 -18.64
C ASN A 409 11.54 -11.15 -18.85
N GLU A 410 11.33 -9.83 -18.70
CA GLU A 410 10.07 -9.16 -18.99
C GLU A 410 9.51 -9.57 -20.36
N HIS A 411 8.19 -9.59 -20.46
CA HIS A 411 7.45 -9.94 -21.69
C HIS A 411 7.64 -11.38 -22.17
N THR A 412 7.98 -12.30 -21.27
CA THR A 412 8.12 -13.71 -21.59
C THR A 412 7.46 -14.60 -20.55
N SER A 413 7.18 -15.85 -20.92
CA SER A 413 6.73 -16.87 -19.96
C SER A 413 7.83 -17.32 -18.97
N SER A 414 9.05 -16.80 -19.11
CA SER A 414 10.18 -17.02 -18.20
C SER A 414 10.44 -15.80 -17.31
N GLU A 415 9.49 -14.88 -17.24
CA GLU A 415 9.53 -13.72 -16.37
C GLU A 415 9.66 -14.15 -14.90
N THR A 416 10.59 -13.50 -14.20
CA THR A 416 10.83 -13.73 -12.77
C THR A 416 10.90 -12.42 -12.04
N LEU A 417 10.51 -12.41 -10.76
CA LEU A 417 10.59 -11.26 -9.88
C LEU A 417 11.38 -11.62 -8.63
N ASN A 418 12.46 -10.90 -8.36
CA ASN A 418 13.13 -10.94 -7.09
C ASN A 418 12.45 -9.98 -6.11
N VAL A 419 11.55 -10.50 -5.26
CA VAL A 419 10.75 -9.66 -4.35
C VAL A 419 11.58 -8.94 -3.30
N GLU A 420 12.74 -9.49 -2.94
CA GLU A 420 13.71 -8.84 -2.04
C GLU A 420 14.35 -7.62 -2.70
N ALA A 421 14.76 -7.75 -3.96
CA ALA A 421 15.27 -6.63 -4.74
C ALA A 421 14.18 -5.56 -4.98
N CYS A 422 12.96 -6.00 -5.26
CA CYS A 422 11.80 -5.12 -5.38
C CYS A 422 11.57 -4.29 -4.10
N TYR A 423 11.65 -4.94 -2.93
CA TYR A 423 11.54 -4.23 -1.65
C TYR A 423 12.71 -3.27 -1.39
N ASN A 424 13.93 -3.60 -1.81
CA ASN A 424 15.06 -2.67 -1.71
C ASN A 424 14.82 -1.37 -2.50
N THR A 425 14.04 -1.41 -3.58
CA THR A 425 13.62 -0.21 -4.30
C THR A 425 12.66 0.65 -3.48
N VAL A 426 11.77 0.05 -2.68
CA VAL A 426 10.94 0.77 -1.70
C VAL A 426 11.83 1.47 -0.67
N GLU A 427 12.85 0.78 -0.18
CA GLU A 427 13.80 1.34 0.79
C GLU A 427 14.59 2.52 0.20
N LEU A 428 15.14 2.36 -1.02
CA LEU A 428 15.85 3.45 -1.71
C LEU A 428 14.94 4.66 -1.94
N LEU A 429 13.73 4.44 -2.47
CA LEU A 429 12.76 5.51 -2.71
C LEU A 429 12.38 6.22 -1.40
N THR A 430 12.17 5.45 -0.32
CA THR A 430 11.89 5.99 1.01
C THR A 430 13.04 6.86 1.54
N ALA A 431 14.29 6.43 1.34
CA ALA A 431 15.46 7.19 1.75
C ALA A 431 15.64 8.47 0.95
N VAL A 432 15.44 8.43 -0.37
CA VAL A 432 15.43 9.60 -1.25
C VAL A 432 14.39 10.63 -0.79
N LEU A 433 13.18 10.18 -0.47
CA LEU A 433 12.13 11.06 0.08
C LEU A 433 12.51 11.61 1.47
N ASN A 434 13.15 10.83 2.32
CA ASN A 434 13.62 11.32 3.61
C ASN A 434 14.77 12.34 3.48
N ASP A 435 15.64 12.19 2.47
CA ASP A 435 16.74 13.13 2.19
C ASP A 435 16.36 14.27 1.22
N TYR A 436 15.10 14.71 1.28
CA TYR A 436 14.57 15.74 0.38
C TYR A 436 15.35 17.07 0.41
N ARG A 437 16.04 17.38 1.52
CA ARG A 437 16.80 18.63 1.64
C ARG A 437 18.05 18.62 0.77
N ASN A 438 18.77 17.50 0.74
CA ASN A 438 19.91 17.35 -0.15
C ASN A 438 19.43 17.20 -1.60
N LEU A 439 18.36 16.45 -1.84
CA LEU A 439 17.73 16.39 -3.16
C LEU A 439 17.35 17.80 -3.68
N GLN A 440 16.69 18.61 -2.86
CA GLN A 440 16.32 19.99 -3.23
C GLN A 440 17.55 20.86 -3.50
N ARG A 441 18.65 20.67 -2.75
CA ARG A 441 19.92 21.35 -3.01
C ARG A 441 20.50 20.92 -4.36
N THR A 442 20.49 19.63 -4.67
CA THR A 442 20.94 19.08 -5.95
C THR A 442 20.15 19.67 -7.11
N LEU A 443 18.82 19.69 -7.02
CA LEU A 443 17.95 20.27 -8.05
C LEU A 443 18.22 21.77 -8.25
N ARG A 444 18.44 22.54 -7.18
CA ARG A 444 18.82 23.96 -7.28
C ARG A 444 20.17 24.16 -7.97
N GLN A 445 21.16 23.30 -7.69
CA GLN A 445 22.46 23.36 -8.36
C GLN A 445 22.32 23.07 -9.86
N ILE A 446 21.55 22.04 -10.22
CA ILE A 446 21.25 21.71 -11.62
C ILE A 446 20.61 22.91 -12.33
N ASN A 447 19.57 23.50 -11.74
CA ASN A 447 18.89 24.66 -12.32
C ASN A 447 19.82 25.87 -12.49
N SER A 448 20.71 26.12 -11.52
CA SER A 448 21.70 27.19 -11.65
C SER A 448 22.69 26.96 -12.79
N GLU A 449 23.13 25.72 -13.01
CA GLU A 449 24.08 25.37 -14.07
C GLU A 449 23.43 25.44 -15.46
N ILE A 450 22.18 25.00 -15.58
CA ILE A 450 21.41 25.10 -16.83
C ILE A 450 21.20 26.57 -17.22
N ASN A 451 20.83 27.42 -16.25
CA ASN A 451 20.59 28.85 -16.51
C ASN A 451 21.87 29.58 -16.97
N VAL A 452 23.02 29.28 -16.35
CA VAL A 452 24.31 29.85 -16.79
C VAL A 452 24.64 29.43 -18.23
N ARG A 453 24.37 28.17 -18.61
CA ARG A 453 24.61 27.71 -19.98
C ARG A 453 23.68 28.37 -21.00
N SER A 454 22.45 28.73 -20.62
CA SER A 454 21.51 29.42 -21.52
C SER A 454 21.80 30.91 -21.73
N GLU A 455 22.57 31.56 -20.84
CA GLU A 455 22.96 32.97 -20.99
C GLU A 455 24.23 33.16 -21.85
N VAL A 456 24.93 32.07 -22.18
CA VAL A 456 26.20 32.07 -22.93
C VAL A 456 26.02 31.82 -24.44
N TYR A 457 24.77 31.59 -24.88
CA TYR A 457 24.36 31.48 -26.29
C TYR A 457 23.34 32.54 -26.63
#